data_AF-A0A498D8Q9-F1
#
_entry.id   AF-A0A498D8Q9-F1
#
_cell.length_a   1.000
_cell.length_b   1.000
_cell.length_c   1.000
_cell.angle_alpha   90.00
_cell.angle_beta   90.00
_cell.angle_gamma   90.00
#
_symmetry.space_group_name_H-M   'P 1'
#
loop_
_entity.id
_entity.type
_entity.pdbx_description
1 polymer ?
#
loop_
_entity_poly.entity_id
_entity_poly.type
_entity_poly.pdbx_seq_one_letter_code
_entity_poly.pdbx_strand_id
1 'polypeptide(L)'
;MHANHFKVQLNKKHRTLKAEELIIYNQSKIIAATDVKGSYYYLVFYKDQYINGVKANKIRLNSFIHLAFKNGISFSGTHPLTNRILATDQPFRFVKFNALINTLHKSYSMKEVVFIFIFFDSFIKQDSSKKLLKDTFYHFRRNGKNYKSYQILKTYLHFFPKDKFAYDMVHNIAFQRYETMYQQLDLLYEKDPTYVEAVSYDFHLDPAYAIHLFQLYQTQNRSMDKLAIRLAMLKRTYSSQNLAEIEESISSLSIKDQILIFKDLLQKQNHPLLQEKLFSRLLENEDSNSIASFLMEYDFQPTNEQISLVLKHIDNADARLLAGYFNSSSSRLVQLSNQSAHILGELIKPFVSAFLQEYEVKEVIAWCSELRTASHRLPIEQKLAKMEQLRDDPDNQLTLGELYLDLHQLEKSIECFKWEMELHPENPKPVSYLSKVYKQLGKKEEAKAYQQLFVQMNK
;
A
#
# COMPACT_ATOMS: atom_id res chain seq x y z
N MET A 1 3.14 -8.90 -14.66
CA MET A 1 2.29 -7.68 -14.80
C MET A 1 2.49 -6.87 -13.54
N HIS A 2 2.68 -5.55 -13.64
CA HIS A 2 2.62 -4.69 -12.46
C HIS A 2 1.27 -4.90 -11.78
N ALA A 3 1.23 -4.94 -10.44
CA ALA A 3 0.08 -5.37 -9.65
C ALA A 3 -1.25 -4.64 -9.99
N ASN A 4 -1.17 -3.44 -10.57
CA ASN A 4 -2.31 -2.60 -10.92
C ASN A 4 -2.67 -2.55 -12.42
N HIS A 5 -2.13 -3.43 -13.27
CA HIS A 5 -2.47 -3.45 -14.70
C HIS A 5 -3.40 -4.63 -15.05
N PHE A 6 -4.44 -4.36 -15.82
CA PHE A 6 -5.45 -5.37 -16.19
C PHE A 6 -5.93 -5.19 -17.63
N LYS A 7 -6.57 -6.23 -18.19
CA LYS A 7 -7.04 -6.24 -19.58
C LYS A 7 -8.53 -5.93 -19.65
N VAL A 8 -8.92 -5.11 -20.62
CA VAL A 8 -10.31 -4.87 -21.01
C VAL A 8 -10.52 -5.17 -22.49
N GLN A 9 -11.75 -5.47 -22.87
CA GLN A 9 -12.18 -5.63 -24.25
C GLN A 9 -13.22 -4.57 -24.61
N LEU A 10 -12.86 -3.65 -25.49
CA LEU A 10 -13.72 -2.58 -26.00
C LEU A 10 -13.81 -2.68 -27.52
N ASN A 11 -15.03 -2.77 -28.08
CA ASN A 11 -15.25 -2.92 -29.52
C ASN A 11 -14.42 -4.05 -30.15
N LYS A 12 -14.40 -5.22 -29.50
CA LYS A 12 -13.60 -6.41 -29.88
C LYS A 12 -12.07 -6.21 -29.83
N LYS A 13 -11.56 -5.05 -29.41
CA LYS A 13 -10.12 -4.80 -29.23
C LYS A 13 -9.72 -4.92 -27.77
N HIS A 14 -8.60 -5.59 -27.52
CA HIS A 14 -8.01 -5.67 -26.19
C HIS A 14 -7.21 -4.40 -25.88
N ARG A 15 -7.31 -3.93 -24.65
CA ARG A 15 -6.51 -2.82 -24.12
C ARG A 15 -6.03 -3.18 -22.72
N THR A 16 -4.82 -2.75 -22.39
CA THR A 16 -4.31 -2.79 -21.02
C THR A 16 -4.60 -1.44 -20.37
N LEU A 17 -5.20 -1.48 -19.19
CA LEU A 17 -5.45 -0.31 -18.36
C LEU A 17 -4.63 -0.41 -17.09
N LYS A 18 -4.29 0.74 -16.53
CA LYS A 18 -3.71 0.89 -15.20
C LYS A 18 -4.82 1.34 -14.24
N ALA A 19 -5.04 0.60 -13.17
CA ALA A 19 -5.92 1.01 -12.09
C ALA A 19 -5.26 2.17 -11.33
N GLU A 20 -6.02 3.24 -11.12
CA GLU A 20 -5.58 4.41 -10.35
C GLU A 20 -6.22 4.41 -8.96
N GLU A 21 -7.50 4.10 -8.87
CA GLU A 21 -8.26 4.16 -7.63
C GLU A 21 -9.42 3.16 -7.63
N LEU A 22 -9.65 2.52 -6.49
CA LEU A 22 -10.86 1.78 -6.17
C LEU A 22 -11.69 2.61 -5.20
N ILE A 23 -12.98 2.75 -5.48
CA ILE A 23 -13.97 3.39 -4.63
C ILE A 23 -15.03 2.36 -4.27
N ILE A 24 -15.28 2.16 -2.99
CA ILE A 24 -16.42 1.39 -2.50
C ILE A 24 -17.46 2.40 -2.02
N TYR A 25 -18.69 2.29 -2.52
CA TYR A 25 -19.78 3.22 -2.19
C TYR A 25 -21.14 2.50 -2.28
N ASN A 26 -21.86 2.42 -1.16
CA ASN A 26 -23.06 1.57 -1.04
C ASN A 26 -22.79 0.14 -1.54
N GLN A 27 -23.63 -0.37 -2.44
CA GLN A 27 -23.48 -1.70 -3.06
C GLN A 27 -22.59 -1.68 -4.31
N SER A 28 -21.86 -0.60 -4.55
CA SER A 28 -21.01 -0.44 -5.73
C SER A 28 -19.54 -0.50 -5.38
N LYS A 29 -18.76 -1.04 -6.31
CA LYS A 29 -17.32 -0.85 -6.37
C LYS A 29 -16.98 -0.23 -7.72
N ILE A 30 -16.25 0.86 -7.73
CA ILE A 30 -15.88 1.61 -8.93
C ILE A 30 -14.36 1.63 -9.03
N ILE A 31 -13.82 1.16 -10.14
CA ILE A 31 -12.39 1.27 -10.43
C ILE A 31 -12.20 2.36 -11.47
N ALA A 32 -11.50 3.42 -11.08
CA ALA A 32 -10.98 4.44 -11.97
C ALA A 32 -9.66 3.93 -12.58
N ALA A 33 -9.56 3.98 -13.90
CA ALA A 33 -8.39 3.48 -14.61
C ALA A 33 -8.03 4.37 -15.80
N THR A 34 -6.75 4.36 -16.17
CA THR A 34 -6.21 5.09 -17.32
C THR A 34 -5.60 4.15 -18.34
N ASP A 35 -5.58 4.56 -19.62
CA ASP A 35 -4.72 3.95 -20.62
C ASP A 35 -3.41 4.72 -20.80
N VAL A 36 -2.47 4.18 -21.58
CA VAL A 36 -1.21 4.84 -21.95
C VAL A 36 -1.37 6.22 -22.60
N LYS A 37 -2.57 6.59 -23.08
CA LYS A 37 -2.86 7.91 -23.66
C LYS A 37 -3.50 8.86 -22.65
N GLY A 38 -3.63 8.47 -21.38
CA GLY A 38 -4.30 9.25 -20.34
C GLY A 38 -5.84 9.32 -20.51
N SER A 39 -6.46 8.45 -21.32
CA SER A 39 -7.91 8.38 -21.36
C SER A 39 -8.45 7.69 -20.11
N TYR A 40 -9.57 8.19 -19.57
CA TYR A 40 -10.19 7.63 -18.37
C TYR A 40 -11.24 6.57 -18.67
N TYR A 41 -11.28 5.57 -17.80
CA TYR A 41 -12.20 4.46 -17.81
C TYR A 41 -12.73 4.22 -16.39
N TYR A 42 -14.01 3.85 -16.30
CA TYR A 42 -14.66 3.51 -15.05
C TYR A 42 -15.24 2.10 -15.16
N LEU A 43 -14.77 1.17 -14.34
CA LEU A 43 -15.38 -0.14 -14.20
C LEU A 43 -16.32 -0.10 -13.01
N VAL A 44 -17.52 -0.63 -13.18
CA VAL A 44 -18.55 -0.65 -12.16
C VAL A 44 -18.90 -2.09 -11.82
N PHE A 45 -18.90 -2.38 -10.53
CA PHE A 45 -19.29 -3.65 -9.94
C PHE A 45 -20.51 -3.42 -9.05
N TYR A 46 -21.41 -4.39 -9.03
CA TYR A 46 -22.50 -4.47 -8.07
C TYR A 46 -22.19 -5.59 -7.09
N LYS A 47 -22.02 -5.23 -5.82
CA LYS A 47 -21.43 -6.09 -4.79
C LYS A 47 -20.06 -6.56 -5.28
N ASP A 48 -19.88 -7.87 -5.50
CA ASP A 48 -18.62 -8.46 -5.99
C ASP A 48 -18.69 -8.87 -7.47
N GLN A 49 -19.77 -8.51 -8.18
CA GLN A 49 -19.99 -8.91 -9.57
C GLN A 49 -19.71 -7.75 -10.52
N TYR A 50 -18.85 -8.00 -11.51
CA TYR A 50 -18.59 -7.03 -12.58
C TYR A 50 -19.86 -6.79 -13.40
N ILE A 51 -20.21 -5.51 -13.58
CA ILE A 51 -21.39 -5.13 -14.36
C ILE A 51 -20.99 -4.66 -15.77
N ASN A 52 -20.22 -3.58 -15.85
CA ASN A 52 -19.77 -3.02 -17.12
C ASN A 52 -18.65 -2.01 -16.89
N GLY A 53 -18.00 -1.59 -17.98
CA GLY A 53 -17.09 -0.48 -17.98
C GLY A 53 -17.48 0.61 -18.98
N VAL A 54 -17.07 1.84 -18.70
CA VAL A 54 -17.34 3.01 -19.54
C VAL A 54 -16.04 3.77 -19.76
N LYS A 55 -15.74 4.10 -21.02
CA LYS A 55 -14.71 5.08 -21.37
C LYS A 55 -15.32 6.48 -21.28
N ALA A 56 -14.85 7.31 -20.37
CA ALA A 56 -15.34 8.67 -20.21
C ALA A 56 -14.25 9.56 -19.58
N ASN A 57 -13.98 10.71 -20.18
CA ASN A 57 -13.02 11.70 -19.64
C ASN A 57 -13.68 12.73 -18.72
N LYS A 58 -15.01 12.67 -18.57
CA LYS A 58 -15.80 13.57 -17.74
C LYS A 58 -16.91 12.78 -17.07
N ILE A 59 -17.19 13.13 -15.82
CA ILE A 59 -18.37 12.67 -15.08
C ILE A 59 -19.27 13.86 -14.76
N ARG A 60 -20.58 13.63 -14.69
CA ARG A 60 -21.56 14.66 -14.39
C ARG A 60 -21.55 14.96 -12.89
N LEU A 61 -21.60 16.24 -12.52
CA LEU A 61 -21.75 16.65 -11.12
C LEU A 61 -23.07 16.11 -10.53
N ASN A 62 -23.02 15.73 -9.26
CA ASN A 62 -24.13 15.13 -8.51
C ASN A 62 -24.67 13.82 -9.10
N SER A 63 -23.95 13.20 -10.04
CA SER A 63 -24.23 11.84 -10.47
C SER A 63 -23.79 10.84 -9.40
N PHE A 64 -24.24 9.59 -9.50
CA PHE A 64 -23.84 8.52 -8.57
C PHE A 64 -22.32 8.40 -8.47
N ILE A 65 -21.62 8.31 -9.60
CA ILE A 65 -20.15 8.22 -9.60
C ILE A 65 -19.51 9.43 -8.93
N HIS A 66 -19.95 10.66 -9.23
CA HIS A 66 -19.43 11.84 -8.56
C HIS A 66 -19.61 11.76 -7.03
N LEU A 67 -20.78 11.32 -6.56
CA LEU A 67 -21.04 11.12 -5.13
C LEU A 67 -20.18 9.99 -4.54
N ALA A 68 -19.93 8.92 -5.29
CA ALA A 68 -19.04 7.85 -4.87
C ALA A 68 -17.61 8.34 -4.66
N PHE A 69 -17.05 9.11 -5.59
CA PHE A 69 -15.72 9.71 -5.40
C PHE A 69 -15.66 10.71 -4.24
N LYS A 70 -16.79 11.37 -3.93
CA LYS A 70 -16.86 12.36 -2.86
C LYS A 70 -17.01 11.72 -1.47
N ASN A 71 -17.82 10.67 -1.36
CA ASN A 71 -18.31 10.14 -0.08
C ASN A 71 -17.95 8.66 0.15
N GLY A 72 -17.41 7.98 -0.86
CA GLY A 72 -17.02 6.56 -0.78
C GLY A 72 -15.66 6.36 -0.12
N ILE A 73 -15.40 5.11 0.24
CA ILE A 73 -14.11 4.69 0.78
C ILE A 73 -13.17 4.41 -0.39
N SER A 74 -12.05 5.13 -0.46
CA SER A 74 -11.08 4.97 -1.53
C SER A 74 -9.83 4.19 -1.15
N PHE A 75 -9.29 3.47 -2.13
CA PHE A 75 -8.03 2.75 -2.06
C PHE A 75 -7.24 3.00 -3.35
N SER A 76 -5.91 3.02 -3.23
CA SER A 76 -5.05 3.19 -4.41
C SER A 76 -5.17 2.02 -5.39
N GLY A 77 -4.80 2.27 -6.65
CA GLY A 77 -4.79 1.26 -7.71
C GLY A 77 -3.93 0.04 -7.43
N THR A 78 -2.93 0.17 -6.54
CA THR A 78 -2.02 -0.91 -6.11
C THR A 78 -2.43 -1.57 -4.81
N HIS A 79 -3.48 -1.07 -4.15
CA HIS A 79 -3.94 -1.61 -2.87
C HIS A 79 -4.41 -3.07 -3.02
N PRO A 80 -4.17 -3.96 -2.04
CA PRO A 80 -4.55 -5.37 -2.15
C PRO A 80 -6.04 -5.61 -2.44
N LEU A 81 -6.95 -4.77 -1.91
CA LEU A 81 -8.37 -4.86 -2.23
C LEU A 81 -8.65 -4.57 -3.72
N THR A 82 -7.93 -3.62 -4.31
CA THR A 82 -8.04 -3.32 -5.74
C THR A 82 -7.55 -4.49 -6.58
N ASN A 83 -6.40 -5.06 -6.22
CA ASN A 83 -5.81 -6.20 -6.92
C ASN A 83 -6.74 -7.43 -6.84
N ARG A 84 -7.39 -7.66 -5.70
CA ARG A 84 -8.33 -8.77 -5.50
C ARG A 84 -9.56 -8.67 -6.40
N ILE A 85 -10.09 -7.47 -6.63
CA ILE A 85 -11.23 -7.27 -7.56
C ILE A 85 -10.79 -7.48 -9.02
N LEU A 86 -9.55 -7.10 -9.34
CA LEU A 86 -8.98 -7.20 -10.68
C LEU A 86 -8.36 -8.57 -10.99
N ALA A 87 -8.28 -9.47 -10.01
CA ALA A 87 -7.71 -10.80 -10.13
C ALA A 87 -8.64 -11.69 -10.99
N THR A 88 -8.49 -11.58 -12.31
CA THR A 88 -9.20 -12.41 -13.29
C THR A 88 -8.32 -12.69 -14.50
N ASP A 89 -8.42 -13.91 -15.03
CA ASP A 89 -7.74 -14.31 -16.27
C ASP A 89 -8.42 -13.74 -17.51
N GLN A 90 -9.69 -13.35 -17.40
CA GLN A 90 -10.50 -12.91 -18.53
C GLN A 90 -10.57 -11.38 -18.61
N PRO A 91 -10.49 -10.80 -19.82
CA PRO A 91 -10.59 -9.36 -19.97
C PRO A 91 -12.00 -8.87 -19.67
N PHE A 92 -12.12 -7.77 -18.92
CA PHE A 92 -13.40 -7.14 -18.64
C PHE A 92 -14.03 -6.58 -19.92
N ARG A 93 -15.24 -7.03 -20.25
CA ARG A 93 -15.91 -6.70 -21.52
C ARG A 93 -16.81 -5.48 -21.39
N PHE A 94 -16.58 -4.48 -22.22
CA PHE A 94 -17.35 -3.24 -22.22
C PHE A 94 -18.45 -3.32 -23.28
N VAL A 95 -19.71 -3.19 -22.85
CA VAL A 95 -20.88 -3.26 -23.73
C VAL A 95 -21.64 -1.93 -23.76
N LYS A 96 -22.39 -1.71 -24.85
CA LYS A 96 -23.30 -0.55 -24.97
C LYS A 96 -24.46 -0.69 -23.98
N PHE A 97 -24.99 0.44 -23.49
CA PHE A 97 -26.05 0.48 -22.48
C PHE A 97 -27.31 -0.33 -22.82
N ASN A 98 -27.80 -0.26 -24.06
CA ASN A 98 -28.98 -1.03 -24.46
C ASN A 98 -28.75 -2.55 -24.33
N ALA A 99 -27.54 -3.01 -24.66
CA ALA A 99 -27.17 -4.42 -24.49
C ALA A 99 -26.98 -4.78 -23.01
N LEU A 100 -26.40 -3.86 -22.22
CA LEU A 100 -26.25 -4.04 -20.77
C LEU A 100 -27.59 -4.28 -20.08
N ILE A 101 -28.59 -3.43 -20.33
CA ILE A 101 -29.91 -3.55 -19.71
C ILE A 101 -30.56 -4.91 -20.00
N ASN A 102 -30.48 -5.38 -21.25
CA ASN A 102 -31.03 -6.68 -21.62
C ASN A 102 -30.34 -7.85 -20.90
N THR A 103 -29.03 -7.73 -20.64
CA THR A 103 -28.28 -8.74 -19.87
C THR A 103 -28.63 -8.67 -18.40
N LEU A 104 -28.75 -7.47 -17.82
CA LEU A 104 -29.07 -7.28 -16.41
C LEU A 104 -30.42 -7.90 -16.03
N HIS A 105 -31.44 -7.77 -16.88
CA HIS A 105 -32.76 -8.38 -16.65
C HIS A 105 -32.75 -9.91 -16.58
N LYS A 106 -31.69 -10.59 -17.04
CA LYS A 106 -31.56 -12.05 -16.95
C LYS A 106 -31.00 -12.52 -15.61
N SER A 107 -30.20 -11.69 -14.94
CA SER A 107 -29.43 -12.08 -13.77
C SER A 107 -29.85 -11.35 -12.49
N TYR A 108 -30.60 -10.27 -12.61
CA TYR A 108 -30.97 -9.41 -11.49
C TYR A 108 -32.47 -9.14 -11.46
N SER A 109 -33.00 -8.96 -10.26
CA SER A 109 -34.39 -8.57 -10.06
C SER A 109 -34.65 -7.17 -10.59
N MET A 110 -35.91 -6.85 -10.88
CA MET A 110 -36.27 -5.51 -11.39
C MET A 110 -35.83 -4.38 -10.45
N LYS A 111 -35.84 -4.59 -9.12
CA LYS A 111 -35.33 -3.61 -8.15
C LYS A 111 -33.83 -3.38 -8.32
N GLU A 112 -33.06 -4.46 -8.43
CA GLU A 112 -31.61 -4.42 -8.59
C GLU A 112 -31.21 -3.82 -9.94
N VAL A 113 -31.92 -4.14 -11.03
CA VAL A 113 -31.64 -3.54 -12.35
C VAL A 113 -31.74 -2.02 -12.29
N VAL A 114 -32.79 -1.48 -11.64
CA VAL A 114 -32.92 -0.03 -11.48
C VAL A 114 -31.79 0.55 -10.63
N PHE A 115 -31.41 -0.13 -9.56
CA PHE A 115 -30.32 0.30 -8.70
C PHE A 115 -28.98 0.34 -9.43
N ILE A 116 -28.64 -0.74 -10.14
CA ILE A 116 -27.44 -0.84 -10.97
C ILE A 116 -27.45 0.25 -12.07
N PHE A 117 -28.62 0.55 -12.63
CA PHE A 117 -28.74 1.57 -13.66
C PHE A 117 -28.38 2.98 -13.15
N ILE A 118 -28.66 3.28 -11.88
CA ILE A 118 -28.29 4.55 -11.25
C ILE A 118 -26.77 4.74 -11.24
N PHE A 119 -25.99 3.66 -11.11
CA PHE A 119 -24.52 3.76 -11.12
C PHE A 119 -23.94 4.35 -12.40
N PHE A 120 -24.70 4.30 -13.49
CA PHE A 120 -24.30 4.80 -14.80
C PHE A 120 -24.98 6.11 -15.18
N ASP A 121 -25.69 6.75 -14.25
CA ASP A 121 -26.48 7.98 -14.49
C ASP A 121 -25.66 9.11 -15.13
N SER A 122 -24.37 9.17 -14.86
CA SER A 122 -23.38 10.08 -15.47
C SER A 122 -23.24 9.90 -16.99
N PHE A 123 -23.37 8.67 -17.48
CA PHE A 123 -23.02 8.24 -18.83
C PHE A 123 -24.22 7.97 -19.75
N ILE A 124 -25.43 8.10 -19.21
CA ILE A 124 -26.69 7.94 -19.95
C ILE A 124 -27.41 9.28 -20.07
N LYS A 125 -28.48 9.30 -20.88
CA LYS A 125 -29.31 10.51 -21.06
C LYS A 125 -29.84 10.99 -19.71
N GLN A 126 -29.88 12.31 -19.54
CA GLN A 126 -30.42 12.95 -18.35
C GLN A 126 -31.86 12.47 -18.06
N ASP A 127 -32.16 12.29 -16.78
CA ASP A 127 -33.44 11.79 -16.25
C ASP A 127 -33.82 10.35 -16.65
N SER A 128 -33.00 9.62 -17.41
CA SER A 128 -33.26 8.21 -17.73
C SER A 128 -33.37 7.34 -16.47
N SER A 129 -32.51 7.53 -15.47
CA SER A 129 -32.59 6.78 -14.21
C SER A 129 -33.87 7.09 -13.43
N LYS A 130 -34.27 8.37 -13.39
CA LYS A 130 -35.53 8.81 -12.77
C LYS A 130 -36.73 8.20 -13.48
N LYS A 131 -36.74 8.22 -14.82
CA LYS A 131 -37.80 7.58 -15.61
C LYS A 131 -37.91 6.09 -15.30
N LEU A 132 -36.79 5.36 -15.28
CA LEU A 132 -36.78 3.93 -14.97
C LEU A 132 -37.28 3.62 -13.55
N LEU A 133 -36.92 4.45 -12.57
CA LEU A 133 -37.47 4.39 -11.20
C LEU A 133 -39.00 4.59 -11.20
N LYS A 134 -39.52 5.62 -11.89
CA LYS A 134 -40.97 5.87 -12.01
C LYS A 134 -41.70 4.70 -12.67
N ASP A 135 -41.17 4.19 -13.77
CA ASP A 135 -41.76 3.09 -14.53
C ASP A 135 -41.81 1.80 -13.67
N THR A 136 -40.74 1.55 -12.90
CA THR A 136 -40.65 0.40 -11.99
C THR A 136 -41.59 0.54 -10.79
N PHE A 137 -41.73 1.75 -10.24
CA PHE A 137 -42.73 2.05 -9.21
C PHE A 137 -44.14 1.74 -9.71
N TYR A 138 -44.53 2.27 -10.88
CA TYR A 138 -45.86 2.03 -11.44
C TYR A 138 -46.09 0.57 -11.79
N HIS A 139 -45.08 -0.14 -12.29
CA HIS A 139 -45.17 -1.58 -12.54
C HIS A 139 -45.51 -2.36 -11.26
N PHE A 140 -44.82 -2.12 -10.15
CA PHE A 140 -45.15 -2.78 -8.89
C PHE A 140 -46.51 -2.36 -8.35
N ARG A 141 -46.86 -1.07 -8.47
CA ARG A 141 -48.14 -0.55 -8.00
C ARG A 141 -49.33 -1.15 -8.73
N ARG A 142 -49.26 -1.25 -10.07
CA ARG A 142 -50.31 -1.85 -10.92
C ARG A 142 -50.48 -3.35 -10.66
N ASN A 143 -49.39 -4.04 -10.32
CA ASN A 143 -49.41 -5.46 -10.00
C ASN A 143 -49.74 -5.75 -8.52
N GLY A 144 -50.27 -4.79 -7.77
CA GLY A 144 -50.65 -4.96 -6.35
C GLY A 144 -49.48 -5.15 -5.38
N LYS A 145 -48.23 -5.03 -5.83
CA LYS A 145 -47.01 -5.22 -5.02
C LYS A 145 -46.67 -3.93 -4.25
N ASN A 146 -47.60 -3.47 -3.40
CA ASN A 146 -47.54 -2.18 -2.73
C ASN A 146 -46.27 -1.99 -1.91
N TYR A 147 -45.84 -3.01 -1.16
CA TYR A 147 -44.60 -2.93 -0.40
C TYR A 147 -43.39 -2.69 -1.31
N LYS A 148 -43.23 -3.48 -2.38
CA LYS A 148 -42.14 -3.30 -3.35
C LYS A 148 -42.17 -1.92 -4.02
N SER A 149 -43.36 -1.37 -4.29
CA SER A 149 -43.47 0.00 -4.80
C SER A 149 -42.99 1.05 -3.80
N TYR A 150 -43.26 0.86 -2.50
CA TYR A 150 -42.74 1.72 -1.44
C TYR A 150 -41.20 1.65 -1.34
N GLN A 151 -40.63 0.45 -1.44
CA GLN A 151 -39.17 0.26 -1.47
C GLN A 151 -38.50 1.04 -2.62
N ILE A 152 -39.14 1.06 -3.80
CA ILE A 152 -38.66 1.85 -4.94
C ILE A 152 -38.72 3.35 -4.63
N LEU A 153 -39.78 3.86 -3.98
CA LEU A 153 -39.86 5.27 -3.58
C LEU A 153 -38.78 5.67 -2.57
N LYS A 154 -38.51 4.81 -1.58
CA LYS A 154 -37.45 5.02 -0.60
C LYS A 154 -36.07 5.06 -1.26
N THR A 155 -35.83 4.15 -2.21
CA THR A 155 -34.61 4.15 -3.05
C THR A 155 -34.52 5.41 -3.90
N TYR A 156 -35.62 5.82 -4.52
CA TYR A 156 -35.69 7.04 -5.34
C TYR A 156 -35.27 8.25 -4.50
N LEU A 157 -35.89 8.45 -3.34
CA LEU A 157 -35.60 9.60 -2.47
C LEU A 157 -34.17 9.59 -1.91
N HIS A 158 -33.56 8.43 -1.69
CA HIS A 158 -32.16 8.37 -1.28
C HIS A 158 -31.24 8.98 -2.37
N PHE A 159 -31.40 8.59 -3.64
CA PHE A 159 -30.56 9.11 -4.73
C PHE A 159 -30.97 10.49 -5.26
N PHE A 160 -32.25 10.82 -5.16
CA PHE A 160 -32.81 12.07 -5.65
C PHE A 160 -33.69 12.72 -4.56
N PRO A 161 -33.10 13.23 -3.47
CA PRO A 161 -33.83 13.70 -2.28
C PRO A 161 -34.74 14.90 -2.56
N LYS A 162 -34.51 15.64 -3.65
CA LYS A 162 -35.31 16.79 -4.06
C LYS A 162 -36.37 16.46 -5.12
N ASP A 163 -36.60 15.18 -5.44
CA ASP A 163 -37.58 14.80 -6.46
C ASP A 163 -39.02 14.88 -5.91
N LYS A 164 -39.80 15.81 -6.46
CA LYS A 164 -41.19 16.06 -6.05
C LYS A 164 -42.09 14.83 -6.18
N PHE A 165 -41.96 14.06 -7.27
CA PHE A 165 -42.82 12.91 -7.50
C PHE A 165 -42.60 11.84 -6.42
N ALA A 166 -41.35 11.53 -6.12
CA ALA A 166 -41.03 10.53 -5.11
C ALA A 166 -41.48 10.98 -3.70
N TYR A 167 -41.32 12.29 -3.40
CA TYR A 167 -41.76 12.88 -2.14
C TYR A 167 -43.28 12.82 -1.98
N ASP A 168 -44.05 13.26 -2.98
CA ASP A 168 -45.51 13.25 -2.91
C ASP A 168 -46.06 11.83 -2.80
N MET A 169 -45.44 10.87 -3.52
CA MET A 169 -45.88 9.48 -3.50
C MET A 169 -45.56 8.77 -2.19
N VAL A 170 -44.40 9.02 -1.56
CA VAL A 170 -44.02 8.29 -0.33
C VAL A 170 -44.93 8.64 0.85
N HIS A 171 -45.46 9.88 0.89
CA HIS A 171 -46.37 10.38 1.92
C HIS A 171 -47.86 10.11 1.60
N ASN A 172 -48.16 9.36 0.53
CA ASN A 172 -49.53 8.96 0.24
C ASN A 172 -50.06 8.05 1.36
N ILE A 173 -51.33 8.25 1.73
CA ILE A 173 -52.01 7.51 2.80
C ILE A 173 -51.91 5.98 2.63
N ALA A 174 -51.84 5.48 1.39
CA ALA A 174 -51.68 4.07 1.08
C ALA A 174 -50.36 3.45 1.58
N PHE A 175 -49.36 4.27 1.92
CA PHE A 175 -48.03 3.84 2.36
C PHE A 175 -47.71 4.13 3.82
N GLN A 176 -48.57 4.86 4.55
CA GLN A 176 -48.36 5.18 5.98
C GLN A 176 -48.06 3.93 6.82
N ARG A 177 -48.70 2.79 6.52
CA ARG A 177 -48.46 1.51 7.22
C ARG A 177 -47.02 0.99 7.14
N TYR A 178 -46.24 1.44 6.15
CA TYR A 178 -44.84 1.04 5.99
C TYR A 178 -43.88 2.04 6.64
N GLU A 179 -44.31 3.29 6.86
CA GLU A 179 -43.46 4.35 7.37
C GLU A 179 -42.95 4.06 8.79
N THR A 180 -43.83 3.58 9.68
CA THR A 180 -43.48 3.18 11.05
C THR A 180 -42.40 2.10 11.07
N MET A 181 -42.48 1.14 10.15
CA MET A 181 -41.49 0.07 10.02
C MET A 181 -40.11 0.60 9.59
N TYR A 182 -40.05 1.71 8.84
CA TYR A 182 -38.79 2.29 8.37
C TYR A 182 -38.10 3.19 9.41
N GLN A 183 -38.73 3.41 10.57
CA GLN A 183 -38.12 4.10 11.71
C GLN A 183 -37.22 3.18 12.55
N GLN A 184 -37.33 1.85 12.37
CA GLN A 184 -36.59 0.85 13.14
C GLN A 184 -35.64 0.07 12.22
N LEU A 185 -34.41 0.58 12.04
CA LEU A 185 -33.39 0.01 11.15
C LEU A 185 -33.08 -1.47 11.47
N ASP A 186 -32.98 -1.83 12.76
CA ASP A 186 -32.69 -3.19 13.23
C ASP A 186 -33.65 -4.25 12.68
N LEU A 187 -34.95 -3.93 12.65
CA LEU A 187 -36.00 -4.84 12.20
C LEU A 187 -36.22 -4.79 10.68
N LEU A 188 -35.66 -3.78 10.01
CA LEU A 188 -35.84 -3.57 8.59
C LEU A 188 -34.87 -4.40 7.75
N TYR A 189 -33.77 -4.86 8.34
CA TYR A 189 -32.72 -5.62 7.67
C TYR A 189 -33.26 -6.81 6.84
N GLU A 190 -34.19 -7.61 7.38
CA GLU A 190 -34.76 -8.76 6.65
C GLU A 190 -35.74 -8.35 5.52
N LYS A 191 -36.33 -7.17 5.63
CA LYS A 191 -37.44 -6.73 4.77
C LYS A 191 -36.98 -5.78 3.66
N ASP A 192 -35.99 -4.94 3.93
CA ASP A 192 -35.36 -4.07 2.94
C ASP A 192 -33.86 -3.86 3.20
N PRO A 193 -33.03 -4.88 2.94
CA PRO A 193 -31.58 -4.78 3.13
C PRO A 193 -30.95 -3.69 2.25
N THR A 194 -31.57 -3.32 1.13
CA THR A 194 -31.03 -2.29 0.24
C THR A 194 -31.17 -0.90 0.85
N TYR A 195 -32.31 -0.62 1.47
CA TYR A 195 -32.51 0.65 2.17
C TYR A 195 -31.67 0.74 3.44
N VAL A 196 -31.59 -0.35 4.22
CA VAL A 196 -30.72 -0.39 5.42
C VAL A 196 -29.28 -0.08 5.05
N GLU A 197 -28.74 -0.72 4.00
CA GLU A 197 -27.38 -0.42 3.54
C GLU A 197 -27.22 1.05 3.16
N ALA A 198 -28.13 1.59 2.36
CA ALA A 198 -28.05 2.97 1.88
C ALA A 198 -28.03 4.00 3.03
N VAL A 199 -28.93 3.84 4.02
CA VAL A 199 -29.00 4.75 5.17
C VAL A 199 -27.80 4.55 6.10
N SER A 200 -27.43 3.31 6.40
CA SER A 200 -26.28 3.05 7.28
C SER A 200 -24.97 3.48 6.64
N TYR A 201 -24.85 3.42 5.31
CA TYR A 201 -23.64 3.82 4.61
C TYR A 201 -23.39 5.33 4.69
N ASP A 202 -24.44 6.16 4.70
CA ASP A 202 -24.30 7.62 4.88
C ASP A 202 -23.56 7.97 6.19
N PHE A 203 -23.59 7.06 7.18
CA PHE A 203 -22.91 7.17 8.46
C PHE A 203 -21.95 5.99 8.73
N HIS A 204 -21.35 5.39 7.68
CA HIS A 204 -20.57 4.15 7.78
C HIS A 204 -19.37 4.19 8.75
N LEU A 205 -18.90 5.37 9.16
CA LEU A 205 -17.82 5.54 10.13
C LEU A 205 -18.32 5.66 11.59
N ASP A 206 -19.63 5.78 11.79
CA ASP A 206 -20.26 5.79 13.11
C ASP A 206 -20.54 4.33 13.53
N PRO A 207 -20.02 3.87 14.70
CA PRO A 207 -20.28 2.54 15.21
C PRO A 207 -21.76 2.14 15.27
N ALA A 208 -22.66 3.10 15.57
CA ALA A 208 -24.09 2.84 15.67
C ALA A 208 -24.71 2.41 14.34
N TYR A 209 -24.16 2.86 13.20
CA TYR A 209 -24.62 2.47 11.87
C TYR A 209 -23.77 1.36 11.24
N ALA A 210 -22.47 1.35 11.53
CA ALA A 210 -21.54 0.35 11.02
C ALA A 210 -21.92 -1.08 11.44
N ILE A 211 -22.52 -1.27 12.62
CA ILE A 211 -22.98 -2.58 13.09
C ILE A 211 -24.00 -3.22 12.14
N HIS A 212 -24.94 -2.43 11.61
CA HIS A 212 -25.92 -2.92 10.64
C HIS A 212 -25.25 -3.31 9.32
N LEU A 213 -24.26 -2.55 8.88
CA LEU A 213 -23.47 -2.87 7.68
C LEU A 213 -22.66 -4.16 7.87
N PHE A 214 -22.05 -4.36 9.04
CA PHE A 214 -21.31 -5.58 9.32
C PHE A 214 -22.21 -6.82 9.34
N GLN A 215 -23.38 -6.74 9.96
CA GLN A 215 -24.37 -7.81 9.93
C GLN A 215 -24.83 -8.10 8.50
N LEU A 216 -25.12 -7.07 7.72
CA LEU A 216 -25.53 -7.18 6.33
C LEU A 216 -24.45 -7.80 5.44
N TYR A 217 -23.20 -7.40 5.61
CA TYR A 217 -22.12 -7.92 4.78
C TYR A 217 -21.75 -9.34 5.17
N GLN A 218 -21.83 -9.69 6.45
CA GLN A 218 -21.64 -11.06 6.92
C GLN A 218 -22.67 -12.00 6.27
N THR A 219 -23.95 -11.64 6.35
CA THR A 219 -25.06 -12.45 5.82
C THR A 219 -25.06 -12.58 4.30
N GLN A 220 -24.51 -11.59 3.60
CA GLN A 220 -24.37 -11.61 2.13
C GLN A 220 -23.01 -12.13 1.64
N ASN A 221 -22.14 -12.61 2.53
CA ASN A 221 -20.77 -13.03 2.21
C ASN A 221 -19.91 -11.94 1.54
N ARG A 222 -20.15 -10.67 1.87
CA ARG A 222 -19.45 -9.48 1.36
C ARG A 222 -18.29 -9.07 2.26
N SER A 223 -17.34 -9.98 2.46
CA SER A 223 -16.20 -9.78 3.37
C SER A 223 -15.33 -8.58 2.99
N MET A 224 -15.21 -8.27 1.70
CA MET A 224 -14.45 -7.13 1.21
C MET A 224 -15.08 -5.79 1.63
N ASP A 225 -16.40 -5.65 1.52
CA ASP A 225 -17.10 -4.44 1.93
C ASP A 225 -16.98 -4.23 3.46
N LYS A 226 -17.07 -5.33 4.24
CA LYS A 226 -16.84 -5.32 5.69
C LYS A 226 -15.44 -4.83 6.03
N LEU A 227 -14.42 -5.42 5.40
CA LEU A 227 -13.02 -5.03 5.61
C LEU A 227 -12.77 -3.57 5.23
N ALA A 228 -13.35 -3.09 4.14
CA ALA A 228 -13.18 -1.69 3.72
C ALA A 228 -13.70 -0.69 4.74
N ILE A 229 -14.89 -0.93 5.31
CA ILE A 229 -15.43 -0.10 6.40
C ILE A 229 -14.52 -0.17 7.62
N ARG A 230 -14.09 -1.38 8.02
CA ARG A 230 -13.19 -1.53 9.18
C ARG A 230 -11.90 -0.75 9.01
N LEU A 231 -11.26 -0.83 7.84
CA LEU A 231 -10.05 -0.07 7.51
C LEU A 231 -10.31 1.43 7.58
N ALA A 232 -11.41 1.91 6.98
CA ALA A 232 -11.77 3.33 7.01
C ALA A 232 -12.03 3.84 8.43
N MET A 233 -12.71 3.05 9.26
CA MET A 233 -12.91 3.36 10.68
C MET A 233 -11.59 3.43 11.45
N LEU A 234 -10.70 2.45 11.26
CA LEU A 234 -9.41 2.41 11.97
C LEU A 234 -8.49 3.57 11.57
N LYS A 235 -8.52 4.00 10.30
CA LYS A 235 -7.80 5.19 9.81
C LYS A 235 -8.27 6.50 10.44
N ARG A 236 -9.53 6.55 10.91
CA ARG A 236 -10.13 7.73 11.54
C ARG A 236 -9.90 7.73 13.05
N THR A 237 -10.16 6.58 13.68
CA THR A 237 -10.04 6.40 15.12
C THR A 237 -9.52 5.00 15.42
N TYR A 238 -8.39 4.92 16.09
CA TYR A 238 -7.82 3.65 16.53
C TYR A 238 -8.79 2.89 17.47
N SER A 239 -8.90 1.58 17.27
CA SER A 239 -9.65 0.66 18.12
C SER A 239 -8.99 -0.72 18.09
N SER A 240 -8.64 -1.25 19.27
CA SER A 240 -8.02 -2.57 19.41
C SER A 240 -8.95 -3.69 18.94
N GLN A 241 -10.24 -3.60 19.25
CA GLN A 241 -11.24 -4.57 18.78
C GLN A 241 -11.36 -4.54 17.25
N ASN A 242 -11.40 -3.37 16.64
CA ASN A 242 -11.49 -3.26 15.18
C ASN A 242 -10.20 -3.74 14.50
N LEU A 243 -9.03 -3.51 15.12
CA LEU A 243 -7.76 -4.04 14.63
C LEU A 243 -7.74 -5.57 14.64
N ALA A 244 -8.16 -6.22 15.73
CA ALA A 244 -8.21 -7.68 15.81
C ALA A 244 -9.07 -8.30 14.69
N GLU A 245 -10.22 -7.69 14.40
CA GLU A 245 -11.11 -8.11 13.32
C GLU A 245 -10.52 -7.89 11.91
N ILE A 246 -9.73 -6.83 11.73
CA ILE A 246 -8.98 -6.60 10.49
C ILE A 246 -7.91 -7.68 10.33
N GLU A 247 -7.15 -7.97 11.38
CA GLU A 247 -6.10 -9.01 11.36
C GLU A 247 -6.68 -10.39 11.02
N GLU A 248 -7.81 -10.77 11.61
CA GLU A 248 -8.52 -12.00 11.24
C GLU A 248 -8.93 -11.98 9.76
N SER A 249 -9.50 -10.87 9.29
CA SER A 249 -9.99 -10.73 7.90
C SER A 249 -8.88 -10.83 6.85
N ILE A 250 -7.65 -10.42 7.19
CA ILE A 250 -6.50 -10.39 6.28
C ILE A 250 -5.54 -11.56 6.48
N SER A 251 -5.78 -12.42 7.47
CA SER A 251 -4.91 -13.58 7.81
C SER A 251 -4.65 -14.52 6.63
N SER A 252 -5.62 -14.65 5.72
CA SER A 252 -5.52 -15.47 4.51
C SER A 252 -4.77 -14.80 3.35
N LEU A 253 -4.45 -13.50 3.46
CA LEU A 253 -3.72 -12.76 2.43
C LEU A 253 -2.23 -13.01 2.54
N SER A 254 -1.51 -12.81 1.43
CA SER A 254 -0.06 -12.90 1.41
C SER A 254 0.57 -11.88 2.37
N ILE A 255 1.75 -12.21 2.94
CA ILE A 255 2.46 -11.30 3.84
C ILE A 255 2.72 -9.92 3.20
N LYS A 256 2.99 -9.91 1.89
CA LYS A 256 3.18 -8.68 1.08
C LYS A 256 1.92 -7.83 1.04
N ASP A 257 0.75 -8.44 0.86
CA ASP A 257 -0.53 -7.72 0.89
C ASP A 257 -0.84 -7.19 2.28
N GLN A 258 -0.57 -7.97 3.33
CA GLN A 258 -0.74 -7.51 4.71
C GLN A 258 0.15 -6.28 4.99
N ILE A 259 1.42 -6.32 4.58
CA ILE A 259 2.35 -5.18 4.67
C ILE A 259 1.78 -3.93 3.99
N LEU A 260 1.24 -4.06 2.77
CA LEU A 260 0.65 -2.94 2.05
C LEU A 260 -0.56 -2.34 2.78
N ILE A 261 -1.42 -3.18 3.38
CA ILE A 261 -2.56 -2.72 4.18
C ILE A 261 -2.09 -1.95 5.41
N PHE A 262 -1.11 -2.46 6.15
CA PHE A 262 -0.59 -1.79 7.34
C PHE A 262 0.16 -0.49 7.02
N LYS A 263 0.91 -0.44 5.90
CA LYS A 263 1.52 0.81 5.41
C LYS A 263 0.44 1.87 5.11
N ASP A 264 -0.64 1.49 4.45
CA ASP A 264 -1.77 2.37 4.15
C ASP A 264 -2.51 2.85 5.43
N LEU A 265 -2.62 2.01 6.46
CA LEU A 265 -3.16 2.41 7.76
C LEU A 265 -2.27 3.45 8.47
N LEU A 266 -0.95 3.21 8.52
CA LEU A 266 0.00 4.10 9.18
C LEU A 266 0.11 5.48 8.53
N GLN A 267 -0.15 5.60 7.23
CA GLN A 267 -0.18 6.90 6.55
C GLN A 267 -1.24 7.87 7.11
N LYS A 268 -2.33 7.34 7.69
CA LYS A 268 -3.41 8.15 8.28
C LYS A 268 -3.41 8.13 9.79
N GLN A 269 -2.98 7.02 10.38
CA GLN A 269 -3.02 6.78 11.82
C GLN A 269 -1.65 6.27 12.29
N ASN A 270 -0.76 7.18 12.71
CA ASN A 270 0.52 6.78 13.29
C ASN A 270 0.30 6.30 14.73
N HIS A 271 0.23 4.98 14.94
CA HIS A 271 -0.06 4.37 16.24
C HIS A 271 0.96 3.26 16.58
N PRO A 272 1.53 3.20 17.80
CA PRO A 272 2.59 2.24 18.16
C PRO A 272 2.22 0.77 17.91
N LEU A 273 0.98 0.37 18.20
CA LEU A 273 0.54 -1.00 17.93
C LEU A 273 0.45 -1.30 16.42
N LEU A 274 0.12 -0.32 15.57
CA LEU A 274 0.13 -0.53 14.11
C LEU A 274 1.56 -0.63 13.57
N GLN A 275 2.50 0.11 14.15
CA GLN A 275 3.92 0.01 13.85
C GLN A 275 4.45 -1.38 14.22
N GLU A 276 4.12 -1.89 15.41
CA GLU A 276 4.48 -3.25 15.85
C GLU A 276 3.93 -4.33 14.90
N LYS A 277 2.65 -4.20 14.51
CA LYS A 277 2.03 -5.10 13.53
C LYS A 277 2.64 -5.03 12.15
N LEU A 278 3.06 -3.86 11.68
CA LEU A 278 3.77 -3.75 10.41
C LEU A 278 5.17 -4.37 10.54
N PHE A 279 5.90 -4.05 11.59
CA PHE A 279 7.28 -4.47 11.80
C PHE A 279 7.42 -5.99 11.89
N SER A 280 6.55 -6.66 12.66
CA SER A 280 6.50 -8.12 12.73
C SER A 280 6.34 -8.76 11.35
N ARG A 281 5.49 -8.19 10.49
CA ARG A 281 5.28 -8.66 9.12
C ARG A 281 6.46 -8.37 8.19
N LEU A 282 7.16 -7.25 8.40
CA LEU A 282 8.39 -6.94 7.67
C LEU A 282 9.50 -7.96 7.99
N LEU A 283 9.64 -8.33 9.27
CA LEU A 283 10.55 -9.39 9.71
C LEU A 283 10.19 -10.74 9.07
N GLU A 284 8.90 -11.12 9.05
CA GLU A 284 8.44 -12.37 8.41
C GLU A 284 8.71 -12.39 6.90
N ASN A 285 8.62 -11.24 6.22
CA ASN A 285 8.89 -11.13 4.79
C ASN A 285 10.40 -11.05 4.46
N GLU A 286 11.28 -11.00 5.47
CA GLU A 286 12.74 -10.97 5.36
C GLU A 286 13.32 -9.88 4.41
N ASP A 287 12.58 -8.78 4.23
CA ASP A 287 13.01 -7.68 3.36
C ASP A 287 13.83 -6.66 4.13
N SER A 288 15.15 -6.85 4.11
CA SER A 288 16.14 -6.00 4.79
C SER A 288 15.99 -4.51 4.46
N ASN A 289 15.67 -4.16 3.22
CA ASN A 289 15.52 -2.77 2.79
C ASN A 289 14.28 -2.13 3.43
N SER A 290 13.14 -2.84 3.36
CA SER A 290 11.91 -2.35 4.00
C SER A 290 12.04 -2.23 5.52
N ILE A 291 12.79 -3.15 6.17
CA ILE A 291 13.06 -3.10 7.61
C ILE A 291 13.92 -1.87 7.94
N ALA A 292 15.02 -1.65 7.21
CA ALA A 292 15.90 -0.51 7.43
C ALA A 292 15.15 0.83 7.25
N SER A 293 14.40 0.98 6.16
CA SER A 293 13.58 2.18 5.94
C SER A 293 12.56 2.40 7.05
N PHE A 294 11.87 1.35 7.48
CA PHE A 294 10.88 1.45 8.56
C PHE A 294 11.52 1.95 9.86
N LEU A 295 12.68 1.42 10.25
CA LEU A 295 13.36 1.83 11.48
C LEU A 295 13.84 3.29 11.44
N MET A 296 14.14 3.80 10.24
CA MET A 296 14.56 5.19 10.04
C MET A 296 13.37 6.17 10.00
N GLU A 297 12.23 5.73 9.47
CA GLU A 297 11.06 6.58 9.24
C GLU A 297 10.09 6.63 10.43
N TYR A 298 10.07 5.60 11.27
CA TYR A 298 9.14 5.48 12.39
C TYR A 298 9.88 5.47 13.73
N ASP A 299 9.31 6.15 14.72
CA ASP A 299 9.75 6.08 16.12
C ASP A 299 9.28 4.77 16.79
N PHE A 300 9.86 3.67 16.33
CA PHE A 300 9.57 2.31 16.78
C PHE A 300 10.80 1.69 17.46
N GLN A 301 10.70 1.31 18.74
CA GLN A 301 11.80 0.64 19.43
C GLN A 301 11.64 -0.89 19.36
N PRO A 302 12.54 -1.63 18.68
CA PRO A 302 12.50 -3.09 18.67
C PRO A 302 12.69 -3.68 20.07
N THR A 303 12.08 -4.84 20.32
CA THR A 303 12.29 -5.56 21.57
C THR A 303 13.69 -6.19 21.62
N ASN A 304 14.18 -6.52 22.81
CA ASN A 304 15.49 -7.17 22.97
C ASN A 304 15.61 -8.48 22.16
N GLU A 305 14.51 -9.21 21.99
CA GLU A 305 14.45 -10.44 21.19
C GLU A 305 14.59 -10.16 19.68
N GLN A 306 14.13 -8.99 19.22
CA GLN A 306 14.17 -8.58 17.82
C GLN A 306 15.50 -7.93 17.42
N ILE A 307 16.27 -7.37 18.38
CA ILE A 307 17.50 -6.60 18.09
C ILE A 307 18.52 -7.42 17.28
N SER A 308 18.71 -8.70 17.60
CA SER A 308 19.67 -9.54 16.87
C SER A 308 19.29 -9.71 15.40
N LEU A 309 18.00 -9.88 15.11
CA LEU A 309 17.46 -9.95 13.75
C LEU A 309 17.57 -8.60 13.04
N VAL A 310 17.30 -7.50 13.75
CA VAL A 310 17.44 -6.14 13.22
C VAL A 310 18.86 -5.86 12.76
N LEU A 311 19.86 -6.17 13.60
CA LEU A 311 21.27 -5.99 13.26
C LEU A 311 21.63 -6.76 11.98
N LYS A 312 21.20 -8.02 11.88
CA LYS A 312 21.39 -8.84 10.69
C LYS A 312 20.74 -8.22 9.46
N HIS A 313 19.52 -7.70 9.55
CA HIS A 313 18.84 -7.10 8.40
C HIS A 313 19.48 -5.78 7.97
N ILE A 314 19.91 -4.94 8.90
CA ILE A 314 20.62 -3.69 8.58
C ILE A 314 21.96 -3.99 7.89
N ASP A 315 22.69 -5.00 8.33
CA ASP A 315 23.94 -5.44 7.68
C ASP A 315 23.74 -5.93 6.24
N ASN A 316 22.55 -6.47 5.94
CA ASN A 316 22.17 -6.94 4.60
C ASN A 316 21.36 -5.92 3.78
N ALA A 317 21.16 -4.70 4.29
CA ALA A 317 20.44 -3.66 3.57
C ALA A 317 21.30 -3.07 2.43
N ASP A 318 20.64 -2.60 1.38
CA ASP A 318 21.30 -1.98 0.24
C ASP A 318 22.06 -0.71 0.65
N ALA A 319 23.32 -0.61 0.25
CA ALA A 319 24.18 0.52 0.64
C ALA A 319 23.64 1.87 0.17
N ARG A 320 23.03 1.96 -1.02
CA ARG A 320 22.46 3.23 -1.53
C ARG A 320 21.25 3.64 -0.71
N LEU A 321 20.45 2.67 -0.24
CA LEU A 321 19.34 2.95 0.66
C LEU A 321 19.85 3.55 1.97
N LEU A 322 20.86 2.94 2.59
CA LEU A 322 21.44 3.44 3.84
C LEU A 322 22.08 4.82 3.64
N ALA A 323 22.78 5.03 2.53
CA ALA A 323 23.39 6.32 2.17
C ALA A 323 22.35 7.45 2.08
N GLY A 324 21.15 7.15 1.58
CA GLY A 324 20.02 8.09 1.53
C GLY A 324 19.61 8.68 2.89
N TYR A 325 19.96 8.03 4.01
CA TYR A 325 19.69 8.51 5.37
C TYR A 325 20.89 9.21 6.04
N PHE A 326 21.92 9.63 5.29
CA PHE A 326 23.10 10.32 5.84
C PHE A 326 22.73 11.47 6.79
N ASN A 327 21.87 12.38 6.34
CA ASN A 327 21.51 13.58 7.10
C ASN A 327 20.48 13.36 8.22
N SER A 328 19.90 12.16 8.36
CA SER A 328 18.76 11.93 9.26
C SER A 328 18.88 10.71 10.16
N SER A 329 19.87 9.84 9.94
CA SER A 329 20.01 8.57 10.67
C SER A 329 20.63 8.71 12.06
N SER A 330 21.46 9.74 12.32
CA SER A 330 22.29 9.82 13.52
C SER A 330 21.49 9.74 14.83
N SER A 331 20.52 10.64 15.00
CA SER A 331 19.64 10.67 16.18
C SER A 331 18.86 9.36 16.35
N ARG A 332 18.42 8.76 15.23
CA ARG A 332 17.61 7.55 15.23
C ARG A 332 18.41 6.33 15.64
N LEU A 333 19.63 6.16 15.15
CA LEU A 333 20.51 5.06 15.52
C LEU A 333 20.90 5.12 17.00
N VAL A 334 21.10 6.33 17.54
CA VAL A 334 21.31 6.53 18.99
C VAL A 334 20.11 6.05 19.78
N GLN A 335 18.88 6.41 19.39
CA GLN A 335 17.65 5.94 20.05
C GLN A 335 17.53 4.42 19.98
N LEU A 336 17.69 3.83 18.80
CA LEU A 336 17.59 2.39 18.57
C LEU A 336 18.60 1.60 19.42
N SER A 337 19.78 2.15 19.68
CA SER A 337 20.79 1.50 20.52
C SER A 337 20.39 1.37 21.99
N ASN A 338 19.39 2.12 22.45
CA ASN A 338 18.92 2.12 23.85
C ASN A 338 20.08 2.24 24.85
N GLN A 339 20.98 3.19 24.62
CA GLN A 339 22.19 3.45 25.44
C GLN A 339 23.24 2.34 25.43
N SER A 340 23.10 1.29 24.60
CA SER A 340 24.10 0.25 24.46
C SER A 340 25.15 0.63 23.40
N ALA A 341 26.38 0.90 23.85
CA ALA A 341 27.50 1.19 22.96
C ALA A 341 27.82 0.04 21.99
N HIS A 342 27.59 -1.21 22.42
CA HIS A 342 27.77 -2.38 21.57
C HIS A 342 26.72 -2.40 20.44
N ILE A 343 25.44 -2.24 20.77
CA ILE A 343 24.37 -2.23 19.75
C ILE A 343 24.57 -1.04 18.80
N LEU A 344 24.93 0.13 19.33
CA LEU A 344 25.24 1.30 18.51
C LEU A 344 26.37 1.00 17.52
N GLY A 345 27.47 0.41 18.00
CA GLY A 345 28.61 0.05 17.16
C GLY A 345 28.25 -0.89 16.00
N GLU A 346 27.41 -1.89 16.26
CA GLU A 346 26.93 -2.81 15.23
C GLU A 346 25.96 -2.13 14.26
N LEU A 347 25.06 -1.28 14.75
CA LEU A 347 24.10 -0.54 13.93
C LEU A 347 24.78 0.42 12.95
N ILE A 348 25.80 1.15 13.39
CA ILE A 348 26.41 2.20 12.56
C ILE A 348 27.37 1.68 11.50
N LYS A 349 27.94 0.48 11.67
CA LYS A 349 28.97 -0.03 10.76
C LYS A 349 28.47 -0.16 9.31
N PRO A 350 27.27 -0.72 9.03
CA PRO A 350 26.71 -0.73 7.67
C PRO A 350 26.46 0.67 7.10
N PHE A 351 26.01 1.62 7.93
CA PHE A 351 25.81 3.01 7.52
C PHE A 351 27.14 3.71 7.17
N VAL A 352 28.17 3.58 8.01
CA VAL A 352 29.51 4.13 7.74
C VAL A 352 30.09 3.55 6.45
N SER A 353 29.96 2.24 6.24
CA SER A 353 30.34 1.59 4.99
C SER A 353 29.59 2.19 3.79
N ALA A 354 28.27 2.34 3.89
CA ALA A 354 27.46 2.96 2.84
C ALA A 354 27.87 4.41 2.56
N PHE A 355 28.08 5.22 3.61
CA PHE A 355 28.44 6.63 3.46
C PHE A 355 29.81 6.81 2.82
N LEU A 356 30.78 5.95 3.13
CA LEU A 356 32.10 6.04 2.50
C LEU A 356 32.07 5.78 1.00
N GLN A 357 30.99 5.26 0.41
CA GLN A 357 30.86 5.12 -1.04
C GLN A 357 30.52 6.45 -1.73
N GLU A 358 29.86 7.37 -1.03
CA GLU A 358 29.30 8.62 -1.60
C GLU A 358 29.87 9.90 -0.98
N TYR A 359 30.46 9.82 0.22
CA TYR A 359 30.93 10.95 1.02
C TYR A 359 32.42 10.82 1.35
N GLU A 360 33.07 11.95 1.63
CA GLU A 360 34.46 11.96 2.10
C GLU A 360 34.57 11.48 3.56
N VAL A 361 35.74 10.94 3.91
CA VAL A 361 36.03 10.44 5.27
C VAL A 361 35.75 11.52 6.33
N LYS A 362 36.13 12.77 6.07
CA LYS A 362 35.88 13.92 6.94
C LYS A 362 34.39 14.17 7.21
N GLU A 363 33.55 14.01 6.20
CA GLU A 363 32.09 14.18 6.34
C GLU A 363 31.50 13.06 7.19
N VAL A 364 31.95 11.82 6.97
CA VAL A 364 31.54 10.66 7.78
C VAL A 364 32.01 10.80 9.23
N ILE A 365 33.20 11.37 9.47
CA ILE A 365 33.67 11.70 10.83
C ILE A 365 32.75 12.72 11.49
N ALA A 366 32.36 13.78 10.76
CA ALA A 366 31.44 14.79 11.26
C ALA A 366 30.09 14.15 11.65
N TRP A 367 29.54 13.30 10.78
CA TRP A 367 28.33 12.53 11.06
C TRP A 367 28.48 11.64 12.32
N CYS A 368 29.59 10.89 12.45
CA CYS A 368 29.83 10.08 13.64
C CYS A 368 29.91 10.93 14.91
N SER A 369 30.42 12.17 14.81
CA SER A 369 30.52 13.06 15.97
C SER A 369 29.15 13.47 16.53
N GLU A 370 28.10 13.49 15.70
CA GLU A 370 26.72 13.78 16.11
C GLU A 370 26.10 12.67 16.97
N LEU A 371 26.63 11.44 16.89
CA LEU A 371 26.15 10.29 17.66
C LEU A 371 26.53 10.38 19.16
N ARG A 372 27.36 11.35 19.55
CA ARG A 372 27.92 11.49 20.89
C ARG A 372 26.90 12.07 21.87
N THR A 373 26.04 11.22 22.41
CA THR A 373 25.06 11.62 23.45
C THR A 373 25.35 11.02 24.82
N ALA A 374 26.05 9.88 24.91
CA ALA A 374 26.48 9.30 26.18
C ALA A 374 27.86 8.66 25.99
N SER A 375 28.83 9.12 26.78
CA SER A 375 30.22 8.68 26.92
C SER A 375 30.51 7.26 26.41
N HIS A 376 31.32 7.15 25.34
CA HIS A 376 32.44 6.22 25.04
C HIS A 376 32.82 6.46 23.55
N ARG A 377 34.10 6.58 23.21
CA ARG A 377 34.53 6.68 21.80
C ARG A 377 34.27 5.34 21.10
N LEU A 378 33.46 5.34 20.04
CA LEU A 378 33.15 4.14 19.28
C LEU A 378 34.42 3.65 18.54
N PRO A 379 34.69 2.34 18.44
CA PRO A 379 35.85 1.82 17.71
C PRO A 379 35.93 2.30 16.26
N ILE A 380 34.78 2.53 15.63
CA ILE A 380 34.68 3.06 14.26
C ILE A 380 35.26 4.47 14.14
N GLU A 381 35.14 5.31 15.18
CA GLU A 381 35.67 6.68 15.16
C GLU A 381 37.20 6.66 15.11
N GLN A 382 37.83 5.73 15.83
CA GLN A 382 39.30 5.58 15.81
C GLN A 382 39.78 5.14 14.44
N LYS A 383 39.05 4.22 13.78
CA LYS A 383 39.35 3.81 12.41
C LYS A 383 39.23 4.99 11.44
N LEU A 384 38.12 5.73 11.48
CA LEU A 384 37.91 6.88 10.60
C LEU A 384 38.96 7.98 10.82
N ALA A 385 39.29 8.29 12.07
CA ALA A 385 40.34 9.27 12.38
C ALA A 385 41.71 8.84 11.84
N LYS A 386 42.03 7.54 11.93
CA LYS A 386 43.25 6.99 11.34
C LYS A 386 43.22 7.06 9.81
N MET A 387 42.08 6.80 9.17
CA MET A 387 41.93 6.94 7.72
C MET A 387 42.17 8.39 7.26
N GLU A 388 41.62 9.37 7.97
CA GLU A 388 41.82 10.78 7.65
C GLU A 388 43.30 11.21 7.81
N GLN A 389 43.99 10.72 8.84
CA GLN A 389 45.42 10.98 9.03
C GLN A 389 46.29 10.38 7.91
N LEU A 390 45.92 9.21 7.40
CA LEU A 390 46.67 8.49 6.38
C LEU A 390 46.30 8.88 4.94
N ARG A 391 45.26 9.71 4.74
CA ARG A 391 44.74 10.06 3.40
C ARG A 391 45.82 10.64 2.48
N ASP A 392 46.65 11.52 3.04
CA ASP A 392 47.71 12.23 2.31
C ASP A 392 49.11 11.68 2.67
N ASP A 393 49.18 10.45 3.18
CA ASP A 393 50.42 9.77 3.54
C ASP A 393 50.72 8.63 2.56
N PRO A 394 51.57 8.85 1.54
CA PRO A 394 51.91 7.84 0.54
C PRO A 394 52.64 6.63 1.13
N ASP A 395 53.34 6.78 2.26
CA ASP A 395 54.19 5.73 2.83
C ASP A 395 53.39 4.71 3.66
N ASN A 396 52.08 4.96 3.87
CA ASN A 396 51.22 4.12 4.71
C ASN A 396 49.97 3.61 3.96
N GLN A 397 50.04 3.51 2.63
CA GLN A 397 48.92 3.06 1.80
C GLN A 397 48.46 1.63 2.12
N LEU A 398 49.36 0.72 2.52
CA LEU A 398 48.95 -0.60 3.01
C LEU A 398 47.93 -0.52 4.15
N THR A 399 48.23 0.31 5.15
CA THR A 399 47.40 0.47 6.34
C THR A 399 46.05 1.12 5.99
N LEU A 400 46.06 2.13 5.12
CA LEU A 400 44.84 2.77 4.63
C LEU A 400 43.96 1.78 3.84
N GLY A 401 44.58 0.94 3.00
CA GLY A 401 43.90 -0.11 2.25
C GLY A 401 43.26 -1.17 3.14
N GLU A 402 43.94 -1.60 4.21
CA GLU A 402 43.38 -2.52 5.21
C GLU A 402 42.14 -1.92 5.91
N LEU A 403 42.17 -0.63 6.26
CA LEU A 403 41.03 0.07 6.86
C LEU A 403 39.85 0.18 5.89
N TYR A 404 40.10 0.50 4.62
CA TYR A 404 39.06 0.48 3.58
C TYR A 404 38.46 -0.91 3.39
N LEU A 405 39.29 -1.95 3.38
CA LEU A 405 38.83 -3.34 3.25
C LEU A 405 37.94 -3.76 4.43
N ASP A 406 38.32 -3.42 5.66
CA ASP A 406 37.52 -3.67 6.86
C ASP A 406 36.11 -3.05 6.78
N LEU A 407 36.00 -1.88 6.15
CA LEU A 407 34.76 -1.14 5.91
C LEU A 407 34.11 -1.48 4.56
N HIS A 408 34.50 -2.60 3.96
CA HIS A 408 33.93 -3.12 2.71
C HIS A 408 34.02 -2.14 1.53
N GLN A 409 34.97 -1.21 1.57
CA GLN A 409 35.28 -0.29 0.48
C GLN A 409 36.27 -0.95 -0.48
N LEU A 410 35.80 -1.94 -1.24
CA LEU A 410 36.65 -2.83 -2.03
C LEU A 410 37.45 -2.08 -3.10
N GLU A 411 36.82 -1.17 -3.84
CA GLU A 411 37.47 -0.38 -4.88
C GLU A 411 38.55 0.55 -4.31
N LYS A 412 38.24 1.29 -3.25
CA LYS A 412 39.21 2.18 -2.56
C LYS A 412 40.38 1.38 -1.98
N SER A 413 40.11 0.19 -1.44
CA SER A 413 41.17 -0.69 -0.94
C SER A 413 42.10 -1.17 -2.06
N ILE A 414 41.58 -1.46 -3.26
CA ILE A 414 42.39 -1.84 -4.42
C ILE A 414 43.33 -0.72 -4.83
N GLU A 415 42.86 0.53 -4.85
CA GLU A 415 43.69 1.69 -5.19
C GLU A 415 44.87 1.82 -4.22
N CYS A 416 44.62 1.74 -2.92
CA CYS A 416 45.67 1.76 -1.89
C CYS A 416 46.67 0.60 -2.06
N PHE A 417 46.18 -0.64 -2.26
CA PHE A 417 47.08 -1.80 -2.40
C PHE A 417 47.88 -1.78 -3.70
N LYS A 418 47.33 -1.22 -4.80
CA LYS A 418 48.09 -1.01 -6.04
C LYS A 418 49.19 0.02 -5.85
N TRP A 419 48.88 1.14 -5.20
CA TRP A 419 49.86 2.16 -4.88
C TRP A 419 50.99 1.58 -4.03
N GLU A 420 50.66 0.88 -2.94
CA GLU A 420 51.65 0.23 -2.07
C GLU A 420 52.53 -0.78 -2.82
N MET A 421 51.95 -1.56 -3.75
CA MET A 421 52.69 -2.49 -4.60
C MET A 421 53.67 -1.77 -5.54
N GLU A 422 53.33 -0.56 -6.00
CA GLU A 422 54.21 0.26 -6.85
C GLU A 422 55.35 0.93 -6.05
N LEU A 423 55.08 1.38 -4.82
CA LEU A 423 56.09 1.99 -3.94
C LEU A 423 57.04 0.97 -3.31
N HIS A 424 56.53 -0.22 -2.97
CA HIS A 424 57.29 -1.30 -2.32
C HIS A 424 57.13 -2.63 -3.08
N PRO A 425 57.75 -2.76 -4.27
CA PRO A 425 57.60 -3.95 -5.13
C PRO A 425 58.05 -5.26 -4.48
N GLU A 426 58.91 -5.21 -3.47
CA GLU A 426 59.40 -6.37 -2.71
C GLU A 426 58.40 -6.84 -1.64
N ASN A 427 57.41 -6.04 -1.26
CA ASN A 427 56.44 -6.38 -0.24
C ASN A 427 55.31 -7.25 -0.85
N PRO A 428 55.16 -8.53 -0.47
CA PRO A 428 54.12 -9.40 -1.06
C PRO A 428 52.73 -9.17 -0.44
N LYS A 429 52.61 -8.44 0.68
CA LYS A 429 51.32 -8.25 1.38
C LYS A 429 50.22 -7.61 0.52
N PRO A 430 50.47 -6.50 -0.20
CA PRO A 430 49.44 -5.83 -1.00
C PRO A 430 48.92 -6.74 -2.12
N VAL A 431 49.81 -7.54 -2.72
CA VAL A 431 49.45 -8.52 -3.76
C VAL A 431 48.52 -9.61 -3.23
N SER A 432 48.76 -10.10 -2.01
CA SER A 432 47.85 -11.02 -1.33
C SER A 432 46.48 -10.38 -1.08
N TYR A 433 46.44 -9.11 -0.64
CA TYR A 433 45.18 -8.41 -0.46
C TYR A 433 44.44 -8.19 -1.78
N LEU A 434 45.11 -7.73 -2.84
CA LEU A 434 44.53 -7.58 -4.18
C LEU A 434 43.87 -8.88 -4.67
N SER A 435 44.56 -10.02 -4.53
CA SER A 435 43.98 -11.34 -4.85
C SER A 435 42.67 -11.60 -4.09
N LYS A 436 42.64 -11.34 -2.78
CA LYS A 436 41.44 -11.50 -1.93
C LYS A 436 40.31 -10.56 -2.33
N VAL A 437 40.60 -9.28 -2.56
CA VAL A 437 39.58 -8.26 -2.88
C VAL A 437 38.99 -8.51 -4.27
N TYR A 438 39.83 -8.82 -5.28
CA TYR A 438 39.33 -9.17 -6.61
C TYR A 438 38.47 -10.44 -6.59
N LYS A 439 38.78 -11.41 -5.72
CA LYS A 439 37.93 -12.58 -5.50
C LYS A 439 36.56 -12.19 -4.90
N GLN A 440 36.52 -11.27 -3.94
CA GLN A 440 35.26 -10.77 -3.35
C GLN A 440 34.40 -10.01 -4.37
N LEU A 441 35.02 -9.25 -5.29
CA LEU A 441 34.33 -8.58 -6.40
C LEU A 441 33.90 -9.53 -7.54
N GLY A 442 34.19 -10.83 -7.46
CA GLY A 442 33.88 -11.80 -8.51
C GLY A 442 34.79 -11.73 -9.76
N LYS A 443 35.84 -10.91 -9.72
CA LYS A 443 36.84 -10.71 -10.78
C LYS A 443 37.90 -11.82 -10.76
N LYS A 444 37.48 -13.00 -11.23
CA LYS A 444 38.23 -14.26 -11.07
C LYS A 444 39.58 -14.27 -11.78
N GLU A 445 39.71 -13.64 -12.93
CA GLU A 445 40.96 -13.65 -13.71
C GLU A 445 42.01 -12.74 -13.07
N GLU A 446 41.61 -11.55 -12.64
CA GLU A 446 42.47 -10.64 -11.88
C GLU A 446 42.91 -11.28 -10.56
N ALA A 447 41.98 -11.91 -9.83
CA ALA A 447 42.31 -12.62 -8.59
C ALA A 447 43.37 -13.72 -8.82
N LYS A 448 43.24 -14.51 -9.90
CA LYS A 448 44.25 -15.54 -10.25
C LYS A 448 45.60 -14.91 -10.62
N ALA A 449 45.61 -13.83 -11.38
CA ALA A 449 46.83 -13.16 -11.78
C ALA A 449 47.62 -12.66 -10.55
N TYR A 450 46.94 -11.97 -9.63
CA TYR A 450 47.55 -11.52 -8.37
C TYR A 450 47.96 -12.70 -7.48
N GLN A 451 47.19 -13.80 -7.47
CA GLN A 451 47.59 -15.00 -6.73
C GLN A 451 48.89 -15.63 -7.28
N GLN A 452 49.06 -15.67 -8.61
CA GLN A 452 50.28 -16.18 -9.24
C GLN A 452 51.46 -15.26 -8.96
N LEU A 453 51.26 -13.94 -9.04
CA LEU A 453 52.28 -12.94 -8.69
C LEU A 453 52.73 -13.09 -7.23
N PHE A 454 51.78 -13.25 -6.30
CA PHE A 454 52.09 -13.49 -4.89
C PHE A 454 52.96 -14.73 -4.68
N VAL A 455 52.69 -15.83 -5.39
CA VAL A 455 53.51 -17.05 -5.31
C VAL A 455 54.90 -16.82 -5.89
N GLN A 456 55.03 -16.03 -6.96
CA GLN A 456 56.33 -15.71 -7.56
C GLN A 456 57.19 -14.85 -6.65
N MET A 457 56.61 -13.89 -5.94
CA MET A 457 57.32 -13.02 -4.99
C MET A 457 57.82 -13.74 -3.74
N ASN A 458 57.21 -14.87 -3.38
CA ASN A 458 57.57 -15.67 -2.19
C ASN A 458 58.43 -16.91 -2.52
N LYS A 459 58.87 -17.05 -3.77
CA LYS A 459 59.88 -18.03 -4.20
C LYS A 459 61.24 -17.37 -4.21
#